data_AF-A0A1A5P104-F1
#
_entry.id   AF-A0A1A5P104-F1
#
_cell.length_a   1.000
_cell.length_b   1.000
_cell.length_c   1.000
_cell.angle_alpha   90.00
_cell.angle_beta   90.00
_cell.angle_gamma   90.00
#
_symmetry.space_group_name_H-M   'P 1'
#
loop_
_entity.id
_entity.type
_entity.pdbx_description
1 polymer ?
#
loop_
_entity_poly.entity_id
_entity_poly.type
_entity_poly.pdbx_seq_one_letter_code
_entity_poly.pdbx_strand_id
1 'polypeptide(L)'
;MAHEVDPNSCARTPEAIRAALQRRRDWLRAFEQEWLSAAAGFDRPALDAVIDKWFPFACACATPGYLDAVEHTVRRMTEDDTEGLVFRDADGHGYDADGRPVDAGGRR
;
A
#
# COMPACT_ATOMS: atom_id res chain seq x y z
N MET A 1 11.78 7.99 17.03
CA MET A 1 11.44 9.36 16.62
C MET A 1 10.19 9.25 15.75
N ALA A 2 9.12 9.97 16.08
CA ALA A 2 7.90 9.94 15.28
C ALA A 2 8.22 10.56 13.92
N HIS A 3 8.22 9.76 12.86
CA HIS A 3 8.30 10.30 11.51
C HIS A 3 6.99 11.03 11.23
N GLU A 4 7.03 12.37 11.29
CA GLU A 4 5.95 13.21 10.79
C GLU A 4 5.75 12.86 9.31
N VAL A 5 4.72 12.05 9.06
CA VAL A 5 4.15 11.88 7.73
C VAL A 5 3.63 13.25 7.34
N ASP A 6 4.27 13.90 6.39
CA ASP A 6 3.84 15.21 5.92
C ASP A 6 2.36 15.11 5.50
N PRO A 7 1.44 15.84 6.16
CA PRO A 7 0.01 15.68 5.93
C PRO A 7 -0.44 16.17 4.54
N ASN A 8 0.43 16.88 3.80
CA ASN A 8 0.21 17.21 2.39
C ASN A 8 0.75 16.14 1.42
N SER A 9 1.46 15.11 1.90
CA SER A 9 1.97 14.03 1.04
C SER A 9 0.88 13.06 0.54
N CYS A 10 -0.30 13.09 1.14
CA CYS A 10 -1.48 12.31 0.74
C CYS A 10 -2.61 13.23 0.27
N ALA A 11 -2.33 14.15 -0.65
CA ALA A 11 -3.43 14.85 -1.32
C ALA A 11 -4.18 13.87 -2.23
N ARG A 12 -5.51 13.87 -2.15
CA ARG A 12 -6.40 13.02 -2.96
C ARG A 12 -6.59 13.62 -4.36
N THR A 13 -5.49 13.96 -4.99
CA THR A 13 -5.43 14.53 -6.34
C THR A 13 -4.65 13.61 -7.25
N PRO A 14 -5.00 13.54 -8.55
CA PRO A 14 -4.31 12.69 -9.50
C PRO A 14 -2.82 13.07 -9.62
N GLU A 15 -2.49 14.35 -9.47
CA GLU A 15 -1.11 14.84 -9.50
C GLU A 15 -0.30 14.36 -8.29
N ALA A 16 -0.88 14.38 -7.08
CA ALA A 16 -0.22 13.89 -5.89
C ALA A 16 -0.05 12.36 -5.91
N ILE A 17 -1.07 11.63 -6.38
CA ILE A 17 -0.97 10.18 -6.61
C ILE A 17 0.16 9.89 -7.60
N ARG A 18 0.21 10.61 -8.72
CA ARG A 18 1.27 10.44 -9.73
C ARG A 18 2.66 10.74 -9.15
N ALA A 19 2.80 11.80 -8.33
CA ALA A 19 4.05 12.16 -7.67
C ALA A 19 4.51 11.09 -6.68
N ALA A 20 3.61 10.56 -5.85
CA ALA A 20 3.90 9.50 -4.89
C ALA A 20 4.30 8.18 -5.58
N LEU A 21 3.65 7.84 -6.69
CA LEU A 21 3.92 6.62 -7.45
C LEU A 21 5.19 6.68 -8.31
N GLN A 22 5.89 7.82 -8.43
CA GLN A 22 7.13 7.92 -9.23
C GLN A 22 8.21 6.93 -8.81
N ARG A 23 8.24 6.54 -7.53
CA ARG A 23 9.17 5.54 -6.98
C ARG A 23 8.89 4.12 -7.47
N ARG A 24 7.65 3.83 -7.89
CA ARG A 24 7.19 2.51 -8.34
C ARG A 24 6.59 2.63 -9.75
N ARG A 25 7.47 2.59 -10.75
CA ARG A 25 7.11 2.79 -12.17
C ARG A 25 6.03 1.84 -12.69
N ASP A 26 5.94 0.62 -12.17
CA ASP A 26 4.91 -0.34 -12.56
C ASP A 26 3.51 0.11 -12.11
N TRP A 27 3.41 0.63 -10.88
CA TRP A 27 2.17 1.15 -10.33
C TRP A 27 1.77 2.47 -10.96
N LEU A 28 2.76 3.34 -11.24
CA LEU A 28 2.55 4.56 -12.01
C LEU A 28 1.94 4.25 -13.38
N ARG A 29 2.50 3.28 -14.11
CA ARG A 29 2.01 2.90 -15.44
C ARG A 29 0.58 2.37 -15.40
N ALA A 30 0.26 1.53 -14.39
CA ALA A 30 -1.10 1.02 -14.19
C ALA A 30 -2.10 2.14 -13.86
N PHE A 31 -1.74 3.05 -12.95
CA PHE A 31 -2.55 4.23 -12.64
C PHE A 31 -2.79 5.10 -13.87
N GLU A 32 -1.75 5.40 -14.66
CA GLU A 32 -1.89 6.23 -15.86
C GLU A 32 -2.77 5.59 -16.92
N GLN A 33 -2.67 4.27 -17.09
CA GLN A 33 -3.54 3.54 -18.02
C GLN A 33 -5.01 3.59 -17.58
N GLU A 34 -5.30 3.34 -16.30
CA GLU A 34 -6.68 3.42 -15.79
C GLU A 34 -7.21 4.85 -15.81
N TRP A 35 -6.38 5.84 -15.48
CA TRP A 35 -6.72 7.25 -15.55
C TRP A 35 -7.02 7.70 -16.97
N LEU A 36 -6.19 7.35 -17.96
CA LEU A 36 -6.42 7.67 -19.37
C LEU A 36 -7.66 6.96 -19.91
N SER A 37 -7.92 5.72 -19.48
CA SER A 37 -9.13 4.97 -19.85
C SER A 37 -10.39 5.64 -19.28
N ALA A 38 -10.37 6.07 -18.02
CA ALA A 38 -11.49 6.80 -17.41
C ALA A 38 -11.66 8.19 -18.04
N ALA A 39 -10.56 8.87 -18.36
CA ALA A 39 -10.57 10.19 -19.00
C ALA A 39 -11.11 10.13 -20.44
N ALA A 40 -10.87 9.03 -21.18
CA ALA A 40 -11.39 8.84 -22.53
C ALA A 40 -12.94 8.82 -22.57
N GLY A 41 -13.58 8.36 -21.49
CA GLY A 41 -15.03 8.41 -21.34
C GLY A 41 -15.57 9.74 -20.84
N PHE A 42 -14.71 10.71 -20.48
CA PHE A 42 -15.05 11.93 -19.74
C PHE A 42 -15.95 11.67 -18.53
N ASP A 43 -15.83 10.48 -17.94
CA ASP A 43 -16.72 10.00 -16.91
C ASP A 43 -16.15 10.37 -15.53
N ARG A 44 -16.72 11.41 -14.94
CA ARG A 44 -16.24 11.97 -13.66
C ARG A 44 -16.28 10.96 -12.50
N PRO A 45 -17.35 10.18 -12.27
CA PRO A 45 -17.33 9.13 -11.26
C PRO A 45 -16.30 8.02 -11.55
N ALA A 46 -15.99 7.72 -12.81
CA ALA A 46 -14.92 6.77 -13.13
C ALA A 46 -13.53 7.33 -12.75
N LEU A 47 -13.29 8.63 -12.97
CA LEU A 47 -12.07 9.31 -12.54
C LEU A 47 -11.94 9.34 -11.01
N ASP A 48 -13.02 9.64 -10.29
CA ASP A 48 -13.05 9.61 -8.82
C ASP A 48 -12.80 8.19 -8.28
N ALA A 49 -13.37 7.15 -8.91
CA ALA A 49 -13.13 5.76 -8.55
C ALA A 49 -11.67 5.34 -8.73
N VAL A 50 -11.00 5.81 -9.79
CA VAL A 50 -9.55 5.59 -10.00
C VAL A 50 -8.76 6.29 -8.89
N ILE A 51 -9.11 7.52 -8.51
CA ILE A 51 -8.46 8.22 -7.41
C ILE A 51 -8.66 7.47 -6.08
N ASP A 52 -9.88 7.05 -5.75
CA ASP A 52 -10.17 6.27 -4.54
C ASP A 52 -9.35 4.98 -4.46
N LYS A 53 -9.26 4.26 -5.57
CA LYS A 53 -8.51 3.01 -5.67
C LYS A 53 -7.02 3.22 -5.40
N TRP A 54 -6.43 4.27 -5.99
CA TRP A 54 -4.98 4.48 -5.98
C TRP A 54 -4.48 5.36 -4.83
N PHE A 55 -5.37 6.08 -4.15
CA PHE A 55 -5.06 6.89 -2.96
C PHE A 55 -4.34 6.14 -1.83
N PRO A 56 -4.79 4.95 -1.37
CA PRO A 56 -4.09 4.22 -0.31
C PRO A 56 -2.68 3.77 -0.74
N PHE A 57 -2.47 3.46 -2.03
CA PHE A 57 -1.15 3.11 -2.56
C PHE A 57 -0.22 4.33 -2.61
N ALA A 58 -0.73 5.50 -3.02
CA ALA A 58 0.01 6.75 -2.96
C ALA A 58 0.45 7.07 -1.52
N CYS A 59 -0.43 6.86 -0.54
CA CYS A 59 -0.08 7.04 0.87
C CYS A 59 0.97 6.05 1.39
N ALA A 60 0.89 4.79 0.97
CA ALA A 60 1.92 3.81 1.26
C ALA A 60 3.28 4.22 0.66
N CYS A 61 3.30 4.74 -0.57
CA CYS A 61 4.51 5.21 -1.25
C CYS A 61 5.12 6.49 -0.62
N ALA A 62 4.25 7.36 -0.11
CA ALA A 62 4.66 8.61 0.52
C ALA A 62 5.16 8.43 1.95
N THR A 63 4.72 7.37 2.65
CA THR A 63 5.16 7.06 4.01
C THR A 63 6.58 6.45 3.98
N PRO A 64 7.60 7.14 4.53
CA PRO A 64 8.97 6.61 4.56
C PRO A 64 9.02 5.30 5.35
N GLY A 65 9.59 4.24 4.77
CA GLY A 65 9.78 2.93 5.41
C GLY A 65 8.59 1.97 5.36
N TYR A 66 7.40 2.41 4.95
CA TYR A 66 6.24 1.51 4.83
C TYR A 66 6.39 0.57 3.62
N LEU A 67 6.81 1.10 2.47
CA LEU A 67 7.10 0.28 1.30
C LEU A 67 8.31 -0.63 1.51
N ASP A 68 9.39 -0.15 2.13
CA ASP A 68 10.56 -1.00 2.44
C ASP A 68 10.18 -2.16 3.36
N ALA A 69 9.30 -1.93 4.36
CA ALA A 69 8.79 -2.99 5.22
C ALA A 69 7.95 -4.01 4.45
N VAL A 70 7.10 -3.54 3.52
CA VAL A 70 6.29 -4.41 2.65
C VAL A 70 7.17 -5.17 1.66
N GLU A 71 8.12 -4.52 0.98
CA GLU A 71 9.07 -5.15 0.06
C GLU A 71 9.97 -6.15 0.77
N HIS A 72 10.44 -5.83 1.98
CA HIS A 72 11.20 -6.77 2.81
C HIS A 72 10.36 -7.99 3.19
N THR A 73 9.09 -7.79 3.54
CA THR A 73 8.18 -8.88 3.90
C THR A 73 7.84 -9.75 2.68
N VAL A 74 7.54 -9.13 1.54
CA VAL A 74 7.28 -9.84 0.27
C VAL A 74 8.52 -10.60 -0.19
N ARG A 75 9.71 -10.01 -0.07
CA ARG A 75 10.97 -10.68 -0.40
C ARG A 75 11.16 -11.93 0.48
N ARG A 76 10.99 -11.80 1.79
CA ARG A 76 11.05 -12.93 2.74
C ARG A 76 10.05 -14.04 2.40
N MET A 77 8.81 -13.68 2.07
CA MET A 77 7.80 -14.65 1.61
C MET A 77 8.16 -15.34 0.29
N THR A 78 8.82 -14.63 -0.63
CA THR A 78 9.27 -15.18 -1.92
C THR A 78 10.50 -16.09 -1.75
N GLU A 79 11.31 -15.85 -0.72
CA GLU A 79 12.48 -16.64 -0.35
C GLU A 79 12.13 -17.81 0.60
N ASP A 80 10.84 -18.06 0.87
CA ASP A 80 10.31 -19.04 1.84
C ASP A 80 10.76 -18.80 3.30
N ASP A 81 11.42 -17.67 3.57
CA ASP A 81 11.81 -17.22 4.91
C ASP A 81 10.62 -16.56 5.62
N THR A 82 9.64 -17.39 5.97
CA THR A 82 8.41 -16.94 6.63
C THR A 82 8.47 -17.01 8.16
N GLU A 83 9.61 -17.42 8.72
CA GLU A 83 9.80 -17.64 10.15
C GLU A 83 9.59 -16.32 10.93
N GLY A 84 8.62 -16.31 11.85
CA GLY A 84 8.31 -15.14 12.70
C GLY A 84 7.50 -14.02 12.02
N LEU A 85 6.99 -14.21 10.80
CA LEU A 85 6.01 -13.30 10.21
C LEU A 85 4.63 -13.49 10.85
N VAL A 86 4.00 -12.39 11.29
CA VAL A 86 2.65 -12.39 11.86
C VAL A 86 1.79 -11.40 11.08
N PHE A 87 0.78 -11.93 10.39
CA PHE A 87 -0.25 -11.15 9.70
C PHE A 87 -1.43 -10.97 10.64
N ARG A 88 -1.93 -9.75 10.80
CA ARG A 88 -3.13 -9.50 11.60
C ARG A 88 -4.35 -9.27 10.73
N ASP A 89 -5.45 -9.92 11.08
CA ASP A 89 -6.76 -9.64 10.49
C ASP A 89 -7.36 -8.32 11.04
N ALA A 90 -8.54 -7.95 10.54
CA ALA A 90 -9.25 -6.74 10.94
C ALA A 90 -9.73 -6.77 12.41
N ASP A 91 -9.90 -7.97 12.98
CA ASP A 91 -10.28 -8.21 14.38
C ASP A 91 -9.07 -8.24 15.33
N GLY A 92 -7.85 -8.19 14.77
CA GLY A 92 -6.59 -8.16 15.49
C GLY A 92 -5.99 -9.53 15.80
N HIS A 93 -6.54 -10.62 15.26
CA HIS A 93 -5.96 -11.95 15.41
C HIS A 93 -4.72 -12.11 14.53
N GLY A 94 -3.65 -12.64 15.09
CA GLY A 94 -2.40 -12.91 14.37
C GLY A 94 -2.42 -14.30 13.74
N TYR A 95 -1.90 -14.40 12.51
CA TYR A 95 -1.69 -15.65 11.78
C TYR A 95 -0.27 -15.72 11.25
N ASP A 96 0.31 -16.91 11.22
CA ASP A 96 1.57 -17.17 10.53
C ASP A 96 1.33 -17.24 9.01
N ALA A 97 2.42 -17.39 8.23
CA ALA A 97 2.32 -17.47 6.77
C ALA A 97 1.61 -18.73 6.25
N ASP A 98 1.47 -19.77 7.07
CA ASP A 98 0.69 -21.00 6.80
C ASP A 98 -0.80 -20.83 7.17
N GLY A 99 -1.20 -19.66 7.68
CA GLY A 99 -2.56 -19.39 8.15
C GLY A 99 -2.89 -20.03 9.50
N ARG A 100 -1.89 -20.49 10.26
CA ARG A 100 -2.11 -20.98 11.63
C ARG A 100 -2.22 -19.78 12.56
N PRO A 101 -3.20 -19.77 13.49
CA PRO A 101 -3.32 -18.70 14.46
C PRO A 101 -2.07 -18.67 15.35
N VAL A 102 -1.50 -17.47 15.50
CA VAL A 102 -0.38 -17.23 16.41
C VAL A 102 -0.99 -16.67 17.69
N ASP A 103 -1.00 -17.47 18.75
CA ASP A 103 -1.37 -16.98 20.07
C ASP A 103 -0.44 -15.82 20.45
N ALA A 104 -1.03 -14.66 20.72
CA ALA A 104 -0.35 -13.57 21.41
C ALA A 104 -0.15 -13.96 22.90
N GLY A 105 0.57 -15.06 23.14
CA GLY A 105 0.97 -15.52 24.46
C GLY A 105 2.03 -14.58 25.03
N GLY A 106 1.55 -13.60 25.80
CA GLY A 106 2.35 -12.53 26.36
C GLY A 106 3.54 -13.00 27.22
N ARG A 107 4.65 -12.25 27.13
CA ARG A 107 5.67 -12.20 28.18
C ARG A 107 5.54 -10.88 28.92
N ARG A 108 5.04 -10.97 30.15
CA ARG A 108 5.49 -10.11 31.24
C ARG A 108 6.95 -10.40 31.58
#